data_AF-A0ABD3CIJ1-F1
#
_entry.id   AF-A0ABD3CIJ1-F1
#
_cell.length_a   1.000
_cell.length_b   1.000
_cell.length_c   1.000
_cell.angle_alpha   90.00
_cell.angle_beta   90.00
_cell.angle_gamma   90.00
#
_symmetry.space_group_name_H-M   'P 1'
#
loop_
_entity.id
_entity.type
_entity.pdbx_description
1 polymer ?
#
loop_
_entity_poly.entity_id
_entity_poly.type
_entity_poly.pdbx_seq_one_letter_code
_entity_poly.pdbx_strand_id
1 'polypeptide(L)'
;MAFSSSSLLRLIYPKGIFTSNSNYCILGKWSARSSSASWFNQRGLSTAQDSPGPWLMLPPEYEDGKFCDKDGVFEIGKRSYKFYSLLDNKVQTPCFDEVIRDLPLTCRGSSHGWLALLGPQNEGFFLYNPISRHHIKLPSIFNLPKLPRDQVMRSTSHTTWRDVQKLILSCSPDEDEENCRAVMINGFGNMLAFCCPGISKEWTMMRDEERGDRFYKDCVYSTSRKLLYGLTNGSGLETWDLGGDPASSPKLIKVDECNNYPSFEVFLWFMCLSNEYLVVAGEDLLLVVQHTMNTVGPDGSCFNHIDKRPRPDNPRHMTIRFDVFKHDPEKGRFEFVDSSSSLGGLAIFVGQHHDAVAIPATRFPELKSDSIYFTDGYLNGPLDGYESDDERVGDEKFSGRDIGIYNYKDKTVSECYYPWDIVKDKLTTPIWFFPSGKI
;
A
#
# COMPACT_ATOMS: atom_id res chain seq x y z
N MET A 1 -29.98 24.75 -22.75
CA MET A 1 -29.88 25.67 -21.60
C MET A 1 -28.51 25.48 -20.97
N ALA A 2 -27.59 26.41 -21.19
CA ALA A 2 -26.23 26.35 -20.66
C ALA A 2 -26.22 26.97 -19.25
N PHE A 3 -25.90 26.18 -18.23
CA PHE A 3 -25.61 26.71 -16.90
C PHE A 3 -24.13 27.08 -16.85
N SER A 4 -23.83 28.32 -16.44
CA SER A 4 -22.44 28.75 -16.23
C SER A 4 -21.84 28.00 -15.03
N SER A 5 -20.56 27.63 -15.12
CA SER A 5 -19.79 26.96 -14.07
C SER A 5 -19.85 27.65 -12.70
N SER A 6 -20.09 28.97 -12.68
CA SER A 6 -20.28 29.77 -11.46
C SER A 6 -21.56 29.45 -10.68
N SER A 7 -22.58 28.90 -11.34
CA SER A 7 -23.90 28.62 -10.74
C SER A 7 -23.91 27.28 -10.00
N LEU A 8 -23.17 26.27 -10.48
CA LEU A 8 -22.99 24.99 -9.79
C LEU A 8 -22.15 25.15 -8.51
N LEU A 9 -21.12 26.01 -8.55
CA LEU A 9 -20.27 26.31 -7.39
C LEU A 9 -21.01 26.95 -6.21
N ARG A 10 -22.09 27.72 -6.45
CA ARG A 10 -22.89 28.31 -5.36
C ARG A 10 -23.90 27.35 -4.74
N LEU A 11 -24.35 26.33 -5.48
CA LEU A 11 -25.26 25.30 -4.97
C LEU A 11 -24.54 24.29 -4.06
N ILE A 12 -23.22 24.16 -4.20
CA ILE A 12 -22.38 23.23 -3.41
C ILE A 12 -21.84 23.90 -2.14
N TYR A 13 -21.80 25.23 -2.07
CA TYR A 13 -21.24 25.98 -0.92
C TYR A 13 -22.20 27.03 -0.35
N PRO A 14 -22.99 26.72 0.69
CA PRO A 14 -23.44 27.75 1.62
C PRO A 14 -22.23 28.19 2.45
N LYS A 15 -21.97 29.50 2.48
CA LYS A 15 -20.93 30.11 3.32
C LYS A 15 -21.11 29.66 4.78
N GLY A 16 -20.13 28.95 5.34
CA GLY A 16 -20.04 28.74 6.80
C GLY A 16 -19.67 27.35 7.34
N ILE A 17 -19.15 26.39 6.55
CA ILE A 17 -18.97 25.00 7.04
C ILE A 17 -17.69 24.77 7.87
N PHE A 18 -16.73 25.69 7.89
CA PHE A 18 -15.46 25.46 8.59
C PHE A 18 -15.15 26.59 9.57
N THR A 19 -15.71 26.47 10.78
CA THR A 19 -15.20 27.18 11.97
C THR A 19 -14.84 26.17 13.06
N SER A 20 -13.71 26.45 13.68
CA SER A 20 -13.05 25.77 14.80
C SER A 20 -13.94 24.89 15.69
N ASN A 21 -13.82 23.58 15.52
CA ASN A 21 -13.40 22.63 16.55
C ASN A 21 -13.35 21.24 15.91
N SER A 22 -12.33 20.48 16.30
CA SER A 22 -12.10 19.07 15.97
C SER A 22 -13.38 18.25 15.95
N ASN A 23 -13.85 17.89 14.75
CA ASN A 23 -14.69 16.73 14.40
C ASN A 23 -15.02 16.82 12.90
N TYR A 24 -14.28 16.10 12.06
CA TYR A 24 -14.53 16.03 10.62
C TYR A 24 -15.64 15.00 10.34
N CYS A 25 -16.89 15.45 10.30
CA CYS A 25 -18.00 14.66 9.78
C CYS A 25 -18.51 15.28 8.47
N ILE A 26 -18.15 14.68 7.33
CA ILE A 26 -18.82 14.94 6.05
C ILE A 26 -19.82 13.81 5.83
N LEU A 27 -21.10 14.09 6.11
CA LEU A 27 -22.21 13.14 6.02
C LEU A 27 -22.88 13.21 4.64
N GLY A 28 -22.84 12.10 3.91
CA GLY A 28 -23.92 11.66 3.04
C GLY A 28 -24.72 10.57 3.76
N LYS A 29 -25.99 10.84 4.13
CA LYS A 29 -26.87 9.83 4.75
C LYS A 29 -27.33 8.84 3.68
N TRP A 30 -26.89 7.59 3.79
CA TRP A 30 -27.53 6.45 3.12
C TRP A 30 -28.48 5.79 4.11
N SER A 31 -29.74 5.56 3.71
CA SER A 31 -30.71 4.86 4.56
C SER A 31 -30.46 3.35 4.48
N ALA A 32 -30.00 2.75 5.58
CA ALA A 32 -29.85 1.30 5.70
C ALA A 32 -31.16 0.63 6.18
N ARG A 33 -31.44 -0.57 5.63
CA ARG A 33 -32.26 -1.57 6.31
C ARG A 33 -31.35 -2.29 7.30
N SER A 34 -31.67 -2.26 8.60
CA SER A 34 -30.89 -2.96 9.62
C SER A 34 -31.11 -4.47 9.54
N SER A 35 -30.03 -5.23 9.37
CA SER A 35 -29.95 -6.62 9.82
C SER A 35 -28.63 -6.79 10.57
N SER A 36 -28.71 -7.13 11.86
CA SER A 36 -27.58 -7.29 12.78
C SER A 36 -26.77 -8.58 12.54
N ALA A 37 -26.49 -8.92 11.27
CA ALA A 37 -25.59 -10.01 10.92
C ALA A 37 -24.17 -9.46 10.76
N SER A 38 -23.17 -10.16 11.31
CA SER A 38 -21.75 -9.87 11.04
C SER A 38 -21.52 -9.95 9.54
N TRP A 39 -21.18 -8.82 8.91
CA TRP A 39 -20.87 -8.75 7.49
C TRP A 39 -19.65 -9.58 7.09
N PHE A 40 -18.77 -9.87 8.04
CA PHE A 40 -17.51 -10.56 7.84
C PHE A 40 -17.57 -12.00 8.36
N ASN A 41 -17.02 -12.91 7.58
CA ASN A 41 -16.81 -14.31 7.95
C ASN A 41 -15.58 -14.40 8.84
N GLN A 42 -15.69 -15.04 10.00
CA GLN A 42 -14.55 -15.23 10.89
C GLN A 42 -13.67 -16.43 10.52
N ARG A 43 -14.08 -17.25 9.54
CA ARG A 43 -13.26 -18.38 9.06
C ARG A 43 -12.01 -17.90 8.34
N GLY A 44 -10.93 -18.66 8.51
CA GLY A 44 -9.62 -18.36 7.94
C GLY A 44 -8.87 -17.21 8.63
N LEU A 45 -9.50 -16.48 9.56
CA LEU A 45 -8.78 -15.53 10.42
C LEU A 45 -7.98 -16.31 11.46
N SER A 46 -6.67 -16.08 11.50
CA SER A 46 -5.78 -16.73 12.48
C SER A 46 -6.11 -16.25 13.91
N THR A 47 -6.46 -17.19 14.78
CA THR A 47 -6.79 -16.96 16.21
C THR A 47 -5.61 -17.14 17.15
N ALA A 48 -4.44 -17.57 16.65
CA ALA A 48 -3.28 -17.89 17.48
C ALA A 48 -2.65 -16.62 18.09
N GLN A 49 -2.59 -16.51 19.42
CA GLN A 49 -2.02 -15.34 20.11
C GLN A 49 -0.48 -15.26 20.07
N ASP A 50 0.21 -16.27 19.55
CA ASP A 50 1.68 -16.39 19.61
C ASP A 50 2.45 -15.48 18.63
N SER A 51 1.78 -14.54 17.94
CA SER A 51 2.45 -13.58 17.06
C SER A 51 2.82 -12.31 17.83
N PRO A 52 4.00 -11.71 17.57
CA PRO A 52 4.40 -10.42 18.14
C PRO A 52 3.53 -9.23 17.73
N GLY A 53 2.55 -9.44 16.85
CA GLY A 53 1.66 -8.40 16.36
C GLY A 53 2.26 -7.52 15.26
N PRO A 54 1.53 -6.48 14.82
CA PRO A 54 1.96 -5.60 13.75
C PRO A 54 3.12 -4.71 14.19
N TRP A 55 4.16 -4.67 13.37
CA TRP A 55 5.29 -3.76 13.50
C TRP A 55 5.30 -2.76 12.34
N LEU A 56 5.91 -1.61 12.56
CA LEU A 56 6.13 -0.61 11.52
C LEU A 56 7.62 -0.42 11.30
N MET A 57 8.14 -0.78 10.13
CA MET A 57 9.52 -0.49 9.75
C MET A 57 9.67 1.02 9.59
N LEU A 58 10.50 1.60 10.43
CA LEU A 58 10.75 3.04 10.46
C LEU A 58 11.78 3.42 9.39
N PRO A 59 11.74 4.67 8.92
CA PRO A 59 12.75 5.22 8.02
C PRO A 59 14.17 5.07 8.57
N PRO A 60 15.14 4.64 7.73
CA PRO A 60 16.49 4.31 8.18
C PRO A 60 17.17 5.52 8.83
N GLU A 61 18.00 5.25 9.84
CA GLU A 61 18.91 6.22 10.44
C GLU A 61 20.32 6.05 9.87
N TYR A 62 21.01 7.16 9.64
CA TYR A 62 22.39 7.18 9.18
C TYR A 62 23.32 7.36 10.39
N GLU A 63 24.21 6.42 10.61
CA GLU A 63 25.04 6.38 11.83
C GLU A 63 26.12 7.46 11.84
N ASP A 64 26.70 7.80 10.69
CA ASP A 64 27.82 8.74 10.60
C ASP A 64 27.47 10.09 9.93
N GLY A 65 26.18 10.37 9.73
CA GLY A 65 25.72 11.55 8.98
C GLY A 65 25.78 11.37 7.46
N LYS A 66 25.13 12.28 6.71
CA LYS A 66 25.20 12.29 5.23
C LYS A 66 26.56 12.85 4.82
N PHE A 67 27.46 12.02 4.28
CA PHE A 67 28.71 12.50 3.69
C PHE A 67 28.50 12.87 2.23
N CYS A 68 28.84 14.13 1.90
CA CYS A 68 29.14 14.56 0.55
C CYS A 68 30.65 14.73 0.50
N ASP A 69 31.39 13.85 -0.18
CA ASP A 69 32.80 14.13 -0.42
C ASP A 69 32.96 15.18 -1.53
N LYS A 70 33.98 16.02 -1.42
CA LYS A 70 34.27 17.16 -2.30
C LYS A 70 34.61 16.76 -3.74
N ASP A 71 34.74 15.47 -4.01
CA ASP A 71 35.12 14.90 -5.31
C ASP A 71 33.97 14.16 -6.03
N GLY A 72 32.72 14.30 -5.57
CA GLY A 72 31.54 13.81 -6.30
C GLY A 72 31.30 12.29 -6.19
N VAL A 73 31.99 11.60 -5.28
CA VAL A 73 31.71 10.21 -4.93
C VAL A 73 30.81 10.19 -3.67
N PHE A 74 29.59 9.67 -3.81
CA PHE A 74 28.67 9.49 -2.68
C PHE A 74 29.11 8.29 -1.83
N GLU A 75 29.81 8.53 -0.72
CA GLU A 75 29.95 7.52 0.33
C GLU A 75 28.65 7.44 1.14
N ILE A 76 28.00 6.29 1.08
CA ILE A 76 26.73 6.06 1.78
C ILE A 76 27.08 5.56 3.18
N GLY A 77 26.90 6.42 4.18
CA GLY A 77 27.10 6.05 5.58
C GLY A 77 26.23 4.86 5.99
N LYS A 78 26.71 4.08 6.97
CA LYS A 78 26.01 2.90 7.49
C LYS A 78 24.61 3.23 7.93
N ARG A 79 23.67 2.36 7.56
CA ARG A 79 22.25 2.49 7.89
C ARG A 79 21.88 1.58 9.04
N SER A 80 21.03 2.07 9.94
CA SER A 80 20.28 1.24 10.86
C SER A 80 18.80 1.29 10.52
N TYR A 81 18.17 0.12 10.50
CA TYR A 81 16.74 -0.04 10.30
C TYR A 81 16.12 -0.42 11.65
N LYS A 82 15.03 0.26 12.00
CA LYS A 82 14.33 0.07 13.27
C LYS A 82 12.87 -0.26 13.00
N PHE A 83 12.24 -0.95 13.93
CA PHE A 83 10.82 -1.28 13.87
C PHE A 83 10.14 -0.69 15.09
N TYR A 84 8.91 -0.23 14.92
CA TYR A 84 8.05 0.15 16.03
C TYR A 84 7.01 -0.94 16.25
N SER A 85 7.04 -1.61 17.39
CA SER A 85 6.04 -2.59 17.81
C SER A 85 4.81 -1.85 18.31
N LEU A 86 3.67 -2.03 17.64
CA LEU A 86 2.42 -1.36 18.03
C LEU A 86 1.90 -1.86 19.37
N LEU A 87 2.05 -3.16 19.65
CA LEU A 87 1.53 -3.77 20.87
C LEU A 87 2.37 -3.39 22.08
N ASP A 88 3.70 -3.39 21.91
CA ASP A 88 4.61 -3.07 23.02
C ASP A 88 4.79 -1.57 23.23
N ASN A 89 4.36 -0.74 22.27
CA ASN A 89 4.64 0.70 22.23
C ASN A 89 6.15 0.97 22.39
N LYS A 90 6.97 0.22 21.64
CA LYS A 90 8.44 0.23 21.75
C LYS A 90 9.12 0.14 20.39
N VAL A 91 10.27 0.80 20.30
CA VAL A 91 11.18 0.65 19.15
C VAL A 91 12.06 -0.57 19.36
N GLN A 92 12.02 -1.47 18.40
CA GLN A 92 12.86 -2.65 18.25
C GLN A 92 14.00 -2.35 17.27
N THR A 93 15.22 -2.73 17.64
CA THR A 93 16.42 -2.55 16.81
C THR A 93 17.05 -3.91 16.56
N PRO A 94 16.52 -4.71 15.61
CA PRO A 94 17.11 -5.98 15.27
C PRO A 94 18.50 -5.79 14.66
N CYS A 95 19.36 -6.79 14.84
CA CYS A 95 20.72 -6.76 14.31
C CYS A 95 20.69 -7.10 12.82
N PHE A 96 20.89 -6.08 11.98
CA PHE A 96 21.03 -6.26 10.54
C PHE A 96 22.45 -6.68 10.17
N ASP A 97 22.57 -7.61 9.23
CA ASP A 97 23.87 -8.03 8.71
C ASP A 97 24.57 -6.85 7.97
N GLU A 98 25.90 -6.85 7.97
CA GLU A 98 26.71 -5.77 7.38
C GLU A 98 26.33 -5.50 5.92
N VAL A 99 26.06 -6.57 5.15
CA VAL A 99 25.62 -6.50 3.75
C VAL A 99 24.36 -5.63 3.56
N ILE A 100 23.44 -5.65 4.54
CA ILE A 100 22.19 -4.87 4.50
C ILE A 100 22.44 -3.42 4.90
N ARG A 101 23.38 -3.18 5.82
CA ARG A 101 23.68 -1.86 6.37
C ARG A 101 24.49 -0.98 5.41
N ASP A 102 25.27 -1.62 4.54
CA ASP A 102 26.20 -0.94 3.62
C ASP A 102 25.57 -0.64 2.24
N LEU A 103 24.37 -1.15 1.96
CA LEU A 103 23.67 -0.93 0.70
C LEU A 103 22.50 0.05 0.86
N PRO A 104 22.26 0.96 -0.10
CA PRO A 104 21.11 1.83 -0.05
C PRO A 104 19.87 1.10 -0.57
N LEU A 105 19.30 0.26 0.28
CA LEU A 105 18.19 -0.61 -0.10
C LEU A 105 16.87 0.13 -0.03
N THR A 106 16.03 -0.11 -1.04
CA THR A 106 14.61 0.29 -1.04
C THR A 106 13.75 -0.94 -0.75
N CYS A 107 12.77 -0.79 0.12
CA CYS A 107 11.84 -1.87 0.43
C CYS A 107 10.65 -1.80 -0.53
N ARG A 108 10.39 -2.93 -1.21
CA ARG A 108 9.31 -3.06 -2.21
C ARG A 108 8.27 -4.12 -1.82
N GLY A 109 8.37 -4.65 -0.60
CA GLY A 109 7.56 -5.78 -0.17
C GLY A 109 7.73 -6.08 1.31
N SER A 110 6.65 -6.45 1.96
CA SER A 110 6.65 -7.02 3.31
C SER A 110 5.51 -8.03 3.41
N SER A 111 5.85 -9.30 3.60
CA SER A 111 4.90 -10.41 3.66
C SER A 111 5.52 -11.59 4.42
N HIS A 112 4.71 -12.30 5.21
CA HIS A 112 5.12 -13.51 5.94
C HIS A 112 6.38 -13.36 6.84
N GLY A 113 6.65 -12.18 7.38
CA GLY A 113 7.85 -11.89 8.20
C GLY A 113 9.11 -11.63 7.39
N TRP A 114 9.00 -11.50 6.07
CA TRP A 114 10.08 -11.18 5.15
C TRP A 114 9.91 -9.80 4.55
N LEU A 115 11.03 -9.12 4.34
CA LEU A 115 11.14 -7.87 3.58
C LEU A 115 11.69 -8.17 2.18
N ALA A 116 11.11 -7.58 1.16
CA ALA A 116 11.67 -7.56 -0.18
C ALA A 116 12.48 -6.27 -0.37
N LEU A 117 13.79 -6.41 -0.56
CA LEU A 117 14.74 -5.31 -0.61
C LEU A 117 15.41 -5.26 -2.00
N LEU A 118 15.50 -4.05 -2.55
CA LEU A 118 16.10 -3.75 -3.85
C LEU A 118 17.33 -2.87 -3.68
N GLY A 119 18.47 -3.31 -4.20
CA GLY A 119 19.74 -2.56 -4.17
C GLY A 119 20.04 -1.76 -5.45
N PRO A 120 20.86 -0.70 -5.37
CA PRO A 120 21.07 0.30 -6.44
C PRO A 120 22.04 -0.13 -7.56
N GLN A 121 23.04 -0.96 -7.25
CA GLN A 121 24.28 -1.07 -8.05
C GLN A 121 24.48 -2.43 -8.71
N ASN A 122 23.70 -3.46 -8.34
CA ASN A 122 23.81 -4.81 -8.91
C ASN A 122 22.46 -5.52 -9.09
N GLU A 123 21.36 -4.75 -9.16
CA GLU A 123 20.09 -5.17 -9.77
C GLU A 123 19.33 -6.34 -9.11
N GLY A 124 19.87 -6.88 -8.02
CA GLY A 124 19.32 -8.02 -7.32
C GLY A 124 18.27 -7.61 -6.31
N PHE A 125 17.07 -8.15 -6.46
CA PHE A 125 16.17 -8.30 -5.33
C PHE A 125 16.71 -9.36 -4.37
N PHE A 126 16.45 -9.17 -3.10
CA PHE A 126 16.53 -10.26 -2.15
C PHE A 126 15.43 -10.13 -1.09
N LEU A 127 15.06 -11.29 -0.57
CA LEU A 127 14.23 -11.40 0.62
C LEU A 127 15.14 -11.39 1.84
N TYR A 128 14.74 -10.67 2.88
CA TYR A 128 15.44 -10.65 4.16
C TYR A 128 14.43 -10.81 5.29
N ASN A 129 14.68 -11.76 6.21
CA ASN A 129 13.90 -11.91 7.42
C ASN A 129 14.67 -11.25 8.59
N PRO A 130 14.20 -10.11 9.14
CA PRO A 130 14.90 -9.42 10.22
C PRO A 130 14.98 -10.19 11.54
N ILE A 131 14.16 -11.22 11.73
CA ILE A 131 14.13 -12.04 12.95
C ILE A 131 15.10 -13.22 12.82
N SER A 132 14.98 -14.02 11.75
CA SER A 132 15.86 -15.17 11.52
C SER A 132 17.22 -14.80 10.94
N ARG A 133 17.35 -13.59 10.35
CA ARG A 133 18.49 -13.10 9.56
C ARG A 133 18.76 -13.92 8.30
N HIS A 134 17.83 -14.77 7.90
CA HIS A 134 17.92 -15.45 6.61
C HIS A 134 17.72 -14.46 5.47
N HIS A 135 18.44 -14.68 4.38
CA HIS A 135 18.30 -13.92 3.16
C HIS A 135 18.32 -14.82 1.94
N ILE A 136 17.51 -14.47 0.95
CA ILE A 136 17.36 -15.24 -0.29
C ILE A 136 17.48 -14.28 -1.46
N LYS A 137 18.43 -14.54 -2.35
CA LYS A 137 18.56 -13.76 -3.59
C LYS A 137 17.44 -14.15 -4.57
N LEU A 138 16.79 -13.15 -5.13
CA LEU A 138 15.80 -13.32 -6.20
C LEU A 138 16.43 -13.04 -7.57
N PRO A 139 15.80 -13.47 -8.68
CA PRO A 139 16.25 -13.13 -10.02
C PRO A 139 16.37 -11.61 -10.24
N SER A 140 17.32 -11.21 -11.10
CA SER A 140 17.47 -9.80 -11.49
C SER A 140 16.24 -9.31 -12.25
N ILE A 141 15.80 -8.08 -11.98
CA ILE A 141 14.72 -7.44 -12.75
C ILE A 141 15.03 -7.27 -14.24
N PHE A 142 16.31 -7.30 -14.61
CA PHE A 142 16.74 -7.18 -16.01
C PHE A 142 16.54 -8.46 -16.80
N ASN A 143 16.31 -9.58 -16.11
CA ASN A 143 15.94 -10.85 -16.73
C ASN A 143 14.45 -10.91 -17.07
N LEU A 144 13.68 -9.82 -16.86
CA LEU A 144 12.33 -9.73 -17.35
C LEU A 144 12.32 -9.73 -18.89
N PRO A 145 11.40 -10.49 -19.54
CA PRO A 145 11.23 -10.42 -20.99
C PRO A 145 11.00 -8.97 -21.42
N LYS A 146 11.87 -8.45 -22.30
CA LYS A 146 11.73 -7.10 -22.85
C LYS A 146 10.43 -7.02 -23.64
N LEU A 147 9.52 -6.13 -23.23
CA LEU A 147 8.32 -5.85 -24.01
C LEU A 147 8.69 -5.24 -25.38
N PRO A 148 7.92 -5.54 -26.44
CA PRO A 148 8.02 -4.85 -27.72
C PRO A 148 7.94 -3.32 -27.57
N ARG A 149 8.78 -2.58 -28.30
CA ARG A 149 8.95 -1.12 -28.15
C ARG A 149 7.67 -0.30 -28.41
N ASP A 150 6.71 -0.86 -29.12
CA ASP A 150 5.43 -0.25 -29.47
C ASP A 150 4.43 -0.22 -28.30
N GLN A 151 4.57 -1.09 -27.30
CA GLN A 151 3.80 -0.99 -26.05
C GLN A 151 4.38 0.04 -25.06
N VAL A 152 5.63 0.49 -25.26
CA VAL A 152 6.34 1.48 -24.42
C VAL A 152 5.63 2.83 -24.37
N MET A 153 4.97 3.23 -25.46
CA MET A 153 4.37 4.56 -25.61
C MET A 153 3.05 4.76 -24.86
N ARG A 154 2.44 3.70 -24.31
CA ARG A 154 1.18 3.80 -23.54
C ARG A 154 1.38 3.97 -22.03
N SER A 155 2.62 3.89 -21.54
CA SER A 155 2.93 4.22 -20.14
C SER A 155 2.95 5.74 -19.97
N THR A 156 1.94 6.27 -19.28
CA THR A 156 1.81 7.72 -18.98
C THR A 156 2.54 8.13 -17.70
N SER A 157 3.29 7.23 -17.07
CA SER A 157 4.00 7.48 -15.81
C SER A 157 5.50 7.66 -16.03
N HIS A 158 6.09 8.57 -15.25
CA HIS A 158 7.53 8.81 -15.11
C HIS A 158 8.31 7.62 -14.49
N THR A 159 7.73 6.42 -14.48
CA THR A 159 8.28 5.23 -13.83
C THR A 159 9.28 4.54 -14.75
N THR A 160 10.50 4.36 -14.24
CA THR A 160 11.55 3.62 -14.92
C THR A 160 11.33 2.12 -14.76
N TRP A 161 12.03 1.31 -15.55
CA TRP A 161 12.02 -0.15 -15.42
C TRP A 161 12.53 -0.64 -14.04
N ARG A 162 13.13 0.25 -13.21
CA ARG A 162 13.58 -0.02 -11.83
C ARG A 162 12.45 0.08 -10.80
N ASP A 163 11.31 0.67 -11.15
CA ASP A 163 10.27 1.04 -10.18
C ASP A 163 9.28 -0.08 -9.89
N VAL A 164 9.74 -1.19 -9.31
CA VAL A 164 8.85 -2.25 -8.84
C VAL A 164 7.84 -1.68 -7.84
N GLN A 165 6.56 -1.89 -8.12
CA GLN A 165 5.46 -1.28 -7.38
C GLN A 165 5.09 -2.08 -6.13
N LYS A 166 5.25 -3.41 -6.15
CA LYS A 166 4.95 -4.28 -5.01
C LYS A 166 5.56 -5.65 -5.23
N LEU A 167 6.01 -6.30 -4.16
CA LEU A 167 6.40 -7.70 -4.12
C LEU A 167 5.77 -8.37 -2.90
N ILE A 168 5.04 -9.45 -3.13
CA ILE A 168 4.43 -10.28 -2.07
C ILE A 168 4.92 -11.73 -2.16
N LEU A 169 4.73 -12.46 -1.08
CA LEU A 169 5.02 -13.90 -1.01
C LEU A 169 3.72 -14.66 -0.81
N SER A 170 3.62 -15.87 -1.35
CA SER A 170 2.47 -16.76 -1.12
C SER A 170 2.49 -17.44 0.26
N CYS A 171 3.69 -17.62 0.82
CA CYS A 171 3.96 -18.18 2.14
C CYS A 171 5.38 -17.76 2.58
N SER A 172 5.79 -18.15 3.78
CA SER A 172 7.19 -17.97 4.20
C SER A 172 8.10 -18.96 3.46
N PRO A 173 9.20 -18.51 2.83
CA PRO A 173 10.23 -19.40 2.30
C PRO A 173 10.83 -20.35 3.35
N ASP A 174 10.85 -19.97 4.63
CA ASP A 174 11.32 -20.84 5.73
C ASP A 174 10.32 -21.98 6.04
N GLU A 175 9.04 -21.83 5.66
CA GLU A 175 7.99 -22.82 5.92
C GLU A 175 7.79 -23.80 4.76
N ASP A 176 7.89 -23.31 3.52
CA ASP A 176 7.67 -24.11 2.31
C ASP A 176 8.48 -23.54 1.12
N GLU A 177 9.78 -23.86 1.08
CA GLU A 177 10.72 -23.36 0.07
C GLU A 177 10.29 -23.73 -1.36
N GLU A 178 9.81 -24.96 -1.57
CA GLU A 178 9.47 -25.49 -2.89
C GLU A 178 8.18 -24.87 -3.46
N ASN A 179 7.19 -24.57 -2.61
CA ASN A 179 5.92 -23.99 -3.05
C ASN A 179 5.81 -22.49 -2.82
N CYS A 180 6.79 -21.86 -2.17
CA CYS A 180 6.82 -20.41 -2.06
C CYS A 180 6.93 -19.77 -3.44
N ARG A 181 6.07 -18.79 -3.69
CA ARG A 181 6.07 -17.94 -4.89
C ARG A 181 6.25 -16.50 -4.46
N ALA A 182 7.25 -15.84 -5.01
CA ALA A 182 7.34 -14.40 -4.99
C ALA A 182 6.60 -13.86 -6.20
N VAL A 183 5.67 -12.94 -5.98
CA VAL A 183 4.90 -12.29 -7.05
C VAL A 183 5.16 -10.79 -6.97
N MET A 184 5.48 -10.18 -8.10
CA MET A 184 5.73 -8.74 -8.19
C MET A 184 4.81 -8.06 -9.20
N ILE A 185 4.46 -6.81 -8.91
CA ILE A 185 3.96 -5.84 -9.88
C ILE A 185 5.16 -5.04 -10.37
N ASN A 186 5.55 -5.26 -11.63
CA ASN A 186 6.73 -4.62 -12.18
C ASN A 186 6.52 -3.11 -12.41
N GLY A 187 7.60 -2.32 -12.50
CA GLY A 187 7.48 -0.88 -12.78
C GLY A 187 7.17 -0.54 -14.23
N PHE A 188 7.42 -1.50 -15.13
CA PHE A 188 7.24 -1.31 -16.56
C PHE A 188 5.91 -1.91 -17.01
N GLY A 189 4.85 -1.09 -17.00
CA GLY A 189 3.51 -1.51 -17.39
C GLY A 189 2.73 -2.21 -16.27
N ASN A 190 3.17 -2.13 -15.01
CA ASN A 190 2.47 -2.66 -13.85
C ASN A 190 1.95 -4.10 -14.05
N MET A 191 2.72 -4.94 -14.71
CA MET A 191 2.33 -6.31 -15.00
C MET A 191 2.78 -7.25 -13.87
N LEU A 192 2.06 -8.35 -13.71
CA LEU A 192 2.43 -9.40 -12.77
C LEU A 192 3.55 -10.29 -13.33
N ALA A 193 4.50 -10.62 -12.47
CA ALA A 193 5.50 -11.64 -12.71
C ALA A 193 5.76 -12.43 -11.43
N PHE A 194 6.19 -13.67 -11.56
CA PHE A 194 6.47 -14.53 -10.42
C PHE A 194 7.80 -15.28 -10.55
N CYS A 195 8.33 -15.73 -9.42
CA CYS A 195 9.43 -16.68 -9.35
C CYS A 195 9.32 -17.55 -8.09
N CYS A 196 10.05 -18.66 -8.05
CA CYS A 196 10.26 -19.47 -6.85
C CYS A 196 11.54 -18.98 -6.16
N PRO A 197 11.46 -18.37 -4.96
CA PRO A 197 12.64 -17.88 -4.24
C PRO A 197 13.71 -18.97 -4.08
N GLY A 198 14.98 -18.65 -4.28
CA GLY A 198 16.09 -19.62 -4.16
C GLY A 198 16.23 -20.64 -5.31
N ILE A 199 15.15 -20.91 -6.05
CA ILE A 199 15.10 -21.94 -7.10
C ILE A 199 15.16 -21.32 -8.51
N SER A 200 14.31 -20.34 -8.78
CA SER A 200 14.20 -19.71 -10.10
C SER A 200 15.42 -18.84 -10.41
N LYS A 201 15.88 -18.86 -11.66
CA LYS A 201 16.96 -17.99 -12.16
C LYS A 201 16.46 -16.74 -12.88
N GLU A 202 15.19 -16.74 -13.27
CA GLU A 202 14.54 -15.69 -14.07
C GLU A 202 13.12 -15.46 -13.56
N TRP A 203 12.59 -14.26 -13.84
CA TRP A 203 11.19 -13.93 -13.59
C TRP A 203 10.33 -14.44 -14.74
N THR A 204 9.19 -15.06 -14.40
CA THR A 204 8.20 -15.48 -15.39
C THR A 204 7.01 -14.53 -15.37
N MET A 205 6.69 -13.93 -16.52
CA MET A 205 5.53 -13.05 -16.66
C MET A 205 4.23 -13.84 -16.49
N MET A 206 3.31 -13.32 -15.68
CA MET A 206 1.96 -13.87 -15.53
C MET A 206 1.05 -13.23 -16.57
N ARG A 207 0.57 -14.04 -17.51
CA ARG A 207 -0.21 -13.57 -18.65
C ARG A 207 -1.14 -14.66 -19.14
N ASP A 208 -2.29 -14.21 -19.63
CA ASP A 208 -3.27 -15.04 -20.31
C ASP A 208 -3.15 -14.79 -21.82
N GLU A 209 -2.85 -15.83 -22.60
CA GLU A 209 -2.58 -15.71 -24.04
C GLU A 209 -3.79 -15.18 -24.82
N GLU A 210 -5.01 -15.46 -24.34
CA GLU A 210 -6.24 -15.04 -25.00
C GLU A 210 -6.60 -13.58 -24.72
N ARG A 211 -6.41 -13.10 -23.48
CA ARG A 211 -6.79 -11.74 -23.04
C ARG A 211 -5.70 -10.69 -23.22
N GLY A 212 -4.46 -11.11 -23.44
CA GLY A 212 -3.31 -10.25 -23.62
C GLY A 212 -2.86 -9.55 -22.33
N ASP A 213 -1.97 -8.58 -22.46
CA ASP A 213 -1.34 -7.91 -21.31
C ASP A 213 -2.35 -7.10 -20.47
N ARG A 214 -2.13 -7.09 -19.15
CA ARG A 214 -2.96 -6.40 -18.14
C ARG A 214 -2.08 -5.58 -17.20
N PHE A 215 -2.62 -4.44 -16.81
CA PHE A 215 -1.98 -3.48 -15.90
C PHE A 215 -2.65 -3.58 -14.55
N TYR A 216 -1.86 -3.72 -13.49
CA TYR A 216 -2.34 -3.97 -12.13
C TYR A 216 -2.10 -2.75 -11.23
N LYS A 217 -3.03 -2.51 -10.30
CA LYS A 217 -2.90 -1.54 -9.23
C LYS A 217 -2.37 -2.19 -7.96
N ASP A 218 -2.85 -3.39 -7.66
CA ASP A 218 -2.50 -4.12 -6.45
C ASP A 218 -2.67 -5.64 -6.61
N CYS A 219 -2.03 -6.42 -5.75
CA CYS A 219 -2.22 -7.86 -5.63
C CYS A 219 -2.03 -8.35 -4.20
N VAL A 220 -2.72 -9.45 -3.86
CA VAL A 220 -2.62 -10.15 -2.56
C VAL A 220 -2.79 -11.65 -2.74
N TYR A 221 -2.14 -12.44 -1.87
CA TYR A 221 -2.32 -13.88 -1.84
C TYR A 221 -3.15 -14.29 -0.63
N SER A 222 -4.22 -15.06 -0.86
CA SER A 222 -5.04 -15.63 0.20
C SER A 222 -4.54 -17.02 0.55
N THR A 223 -3.92 -17.16 1.73
CA THR A 223 -3.48 -18.48 2.23
C THR A 223 -4.65 -19.42 2.53
N SER A 224 -5.79 -18.87 2.97
CA SER A 224 -7.01 -19.65 3.26
C SER A 224 -7.63 -20.25 1.99
N ARG A 225 -7.64 -19.48 0.89
CA ARG A 225 -8.18 -19.91 -0.41
C ARG A 225 -7.13 -20.54 -1.33
N LYS A 226 -5.85 -20.34 -1.03
CA LYS A 226 -4.69 -20.71 -1.87
C LYS A 226 -4.71 -20.07 -3.25
N LEU A 227 -5.17 -18.82 -3.34
CA LEU A 227 -5.35 -18.10 -4.60
C LEU A 227 -4.70 -16.72 -4.52
N LEU A 228 -4.12 -16.29 -5.65
CA LEU A 228 -3.66 -14.92 -5.84
C LEU A 228 -4.82 -14.10 -6.44
N TYR A 229 -5.01 -12.89 -5.92
CA TYR A 229 -5.93 -11.91 -6.46
C TYR A 229 -5.15 -10.70 -7.00
N GLY A 230 -5.44 -10.31 -8.24
CA GLY A 230 -4.87 -9.13 -8.89
C GLY A 230 -5.95 -8.11 -9.23
N LEU A 231 -5.80 -6.88 -8.74
CA LEU A 231 -6.66 -5.75 -9.08
C LEU A 231 -6.09 -5.02 -10.29
N THR A 232 -6.87 -4.89 -11.35
CA THR A 232 -6.44 -4.25 -12.61
C THR A 232 -6.75 -2.74 -12.62
N ASN A 233 -6.06 -2.00 -13.50
CA ASN A 233 -6.31 -0.55 -13.70
C ASN A 233 -7.76 -0.26 -14.13
N GLY A 234 -8.39 -1.18 -14.84
CA GLY A 234 -9.79 -1.12 -15.27
C GLY A 234 -10.78 -1.56 -14.20
N SER A 235 -10.34 -1.73 -12.95
CA SER A 235 -11.19 -2.20 -11.84
C SER A 235 -11.72 -3.63 -12.00
N GLY A 236 -11.12 -4.42 -12.89
CA GLY A 236 -11.35 -5.86 -12.93
C GLY A 236 -10.55 -6.57 -11.83
N LEU A 237 -11.13 -7.63 -11.25
CA LEU A 237 -10.46 -8.52 -10.32
C LEU A 237 -10.13 -9.84 -11.02
N GLU A 238 -8.84 -10.17 -11.10
CA GLU A 238 -8.36 -11.43 -11.63
C GLU A 238 -7.99 -12.38 -10.50
N THR A 239 -8.40 -13.65 -10.63
CA THR A 239 -8.09 -14.72 -9.66
C THR A 239 -7.17 -15.72 -10.33
N TRP A 240 -6.01 -15.96 -9.73
CA TRP A 240 -4.95 -16.80 -10.25
C TRP A 240 -4.67 -17.99 -9.32
N ASP A 241 -4.56 -19.17 -9.90
CA ASP A 241 -3.97 -20.34 -9.25
C ASP A 241 -2.45 -20.26 -9.38
N LEU A 242 -1.74 -20.15 -8.26
CA LEU A 242 -0.29 -20.27 -8.23
C LEU A 242 0.16 -21.73 -8.05
N GLY A 243 -0.79 -22.63 -7.74
CA GLY A 243 -0.56 -24.03 -7.43
C GLY A 243 -0.19 -24.86 -8.66
N GLY A 244 0.67 -25.85 -8.42
CA GLY A 244 1.23 -26.72 -9.43
C GLY A 244 2.71 -27.02 -9.16
N ASP A 245 3.31 -27.79 -10.06
CA ASP A 245 4.77 -27.98 -10.15
C ASP A 245 5.45 -26.59 -10.18
N PRO A 246 6.56 -26.35 -9.45
CA PRO A 246 7.38 -25.13 -9.57
C PRO A 246 7.74 -24.73 -11.00
N ALA A 247 7.74 -25.68 -11.95
CA ALA A 247 7.97 -25.44 -13.36
C ALA A 247 6.70 -25.03 -14.16
N SER A 248 5.52 -25.12 -13.57
CA SER A 248 4.25 -24.82 -14.24
C SER A 248 3.85 -23.35 -14.10
N SER A 249 3.33 -22.77 -15.20
CA SER A 249 2.85 -21.38 -15.20
C SER A 249 1.55 -21.25 -14.38
N PRO A 250 1.39 -20.17 -13.59
CA PRO A 250 0.15 -19.80 -12.93
C PRO A 250 -1.00 -19.75 -13.91
N LYS A 251 -2.20 -20.14 -13.44
CA LYS A 251 -3.40 -20.22 -14.27
C LYS A 251 -4.40 -19.16 -13.86
N LEU A 252 -4.87 -18.37 -14.83
CA LEU A 252 -5.99 -17.46 -14.61
C LEU A 252 -7.28 -18.30 -14.49
N ILE A 253 -7.94 -18.22 -13.33
CA ILE A 253 -9.16 -18.98 -13.04
C ILE A 253 -10.41 -18.17 -13.40
N LYS A 254 -10.42 -16.90 -13.00
CA LYS A 254 -11.63 -16.06 -13.04
C LYS A 254 -11.27 -14.60 -13.25
N VAL A 255 -12.11 -13.90 -14.00
CA VAL A 255 -12.08 -12.45 -14.15
C VAL A 255 -13.45 -11.89 -13.82
N ASP A 256 -13.50 -11.03 -12.81
CA ASP A 256 -14.69 -10.29 -12.40
C ASP A 256 -14.56 -8.83 -12.82
N GLU A 257 -15.38 -8.38 -13.78
CA GLU A 257 -15.42 -6.97 -14.19
C GLU A 257 -16.19 -6.13 -13.16
N CYS A 258 -15.48 -5.45 -12.25
CA CYS A 258 -16.13 -4.64 -11.22
C CYS A 258 -16.42 -3.22 -11.72
N ASN A 259 -17.10 -3.10 -12.87
CA ASN A 259 -17.47 -1.82 -13.51
C ASN A 259 -18.51 -1.00 -12.71
N ASN A 260 -19.02 -1.55 -11.60
CA ASN A 260 -20.09 -0.97 -10.80
C ASN A 260 -19.60 -0.57 -9.41
N TYR A 261 -18.51 0.19 -9.31
CA TYR A 261 -18.32 0.96 -8.09
C TYR A 261 -19.52 1.88 -7.94
N PRO A 262 -20.18 1.93 -6.77
CA PRO A 262 -21.18 2.95 -6.53
C PRO A 262 -20.52 4.29 -6.80
N SER A 263 -21.12 5.06 -7.70
CA SER A 263 -20.62 6.35 -8.17
C SER A 263 -20.05 7.10 -6.98
N PHE A 264 -18.73 7.31 -6.98
CA PHE A 264 -18.07 8.16 -6.00
C PHE A 264 -18.87 9.45 -5.89
N GLU A 265 -19.00 9.98 -4.67
CA GLU A 265 -19.48 11.34 -4.53
C GLU A 265 -18.67 12.20 -5.49
N VAL A 266 -19.35 12.91 -6.40
CA VAL A 266 -18.70 13.69 -7.47
C VAL A 266 -17.60 14.60 -6.90
N PHE A 267 -17.79 15.07 -5.68
CA PHE A 267 -16.79 15.77 -4.89
C PHE A 267 -15.46 15.00 -4.75
N LEU A 268 -15.46 13.76 -4.27
CA LEU A 268 -14.24 12.97 -4.07
C LEU A 268 -13.49 12.76 -5.38
N TRP A 269 -14.23 12.47 -6.46
CA TRP A 269 -13.66 12.30 -7.79
C TRP A 269 -12.88 13.53 -8.29
N PHE A 270 -13.38 14.74 -8.01
CA PHE A 270 -12.73 15.98 -8.45
C PHE A 270 -11.64 16.50 -7.50
N MET A 271 -11.67 16.09 -6.23
CA MET A 271 -10.87 16.71 -5.18
C MET A 271 -9.77 15.80 -4.63
N CYS A 272 -9.96 14.49 -4.68
CA CYS A 272 -9.08 13.54 -4.00
C CYS A 272 -8.31 12.68 -5.01
N LEU A 273 -7.13 12.25 -4.60
CA LEU A 273 -6.51 11.06 -5.13
C LEU A 273 -7.07 9.84 -4.40
N SER A 274 -7.24 8.74 -5.12
CA SER A 274 -7.68 7.48 -4.52
C SER A 274 -6.60 6.42 -4.70
N ASN A 275 -6.21 5.78 -3.59
CA ASN A 275 -5.39 4.56 -3.61
C ASN A 275 -6.29 3.35 -3.30
N GLU A 276 -6.09 2.27 -4.03
CA GLU A 276 -6.90 1.05 -3.93
C GLU A 276 -6.03 -0.09 -3.41
N TYR A 277 -6.45 -0.72 -2.32
CA TYR A 277 -5.76 -1.84 -1.69
C TYR A 277 -6.66 -3.07 -1.67
N LEU A 278 -6.18 -4.20 -2.17
CA LEU A 278 -6.77 -5.49 -1.87
C LEU A 278 -6.31 -5.93 -0.48
N VAL A 279 -7.23 -6.43 0.33
CA VAL A 279 -6.96 -6.88 1.70
C VAL A 279 -7.55 -8.25 1.91
N VAL A 280 -6.72 -9.19 2.38
CA VAL A 280 -7.19 -10.51 2.81
C VAL A 280 -7.68 -10.42 4.24
N ALA A 281 -8.95 -10.80 4.45
CA ALA A 281 -9.61 -10.85 5.75
C ALA A 281 -10.11 -12.28 6.02
N GLY A 282 -9.17 -13.18 6.31
CA GLY A 282 -9.46 -14.60 6.47
C GLY A 282 -9.88 -15.22 5.13
N GLU A 283 -11.13 -15.67 5.04
CA GLU A 283 -11.73 -16.11 3.77
C GLU A 283 -12.36 -14.97 2.95
N ASP A 284 -12.57 -13.78 3.54
CA ASP A 284 -13.11 -12.64 2.81
C ASP A 284 -11.99 -11.88 2.07
N LEU A 285 -12.34 -11.29 0.93
CA LEU A 285 -11.48 -10.37 0.18
C LEU A 285 -12.12 -8.99 0.18
N LEU A 286 -11.35 -7.97 0.57
CA LEU A 286 -11.83 -6.59 0.64
C LEU A 286 -11.07 -5.73 -0.36
N LEU A 287 -11.78 -4.73 -0.89
CA LEU A 287 -11.19 -3.58 -1.55
C LEU A 287 -11.30 -2.39 -0.59
N VAL A 288 -10.16 -1.83 -0.21
CA VAL A 288 -10.07 -0.66 0.65
C VAL A 288 -9.60 0.51 -0.20
N VAL A 289 -10.43 1.55 -0.31
CA VAL A 289 -10.14 2.75 -1.08
C VAL A 289 -9.81 3.89 -0.12
N GLN A 290 -8.56 4.35 -0.15
CA GLN A 290 -8.08 5.51 0.59
C GLN A 290 -8.30 6.76 -0.23
N HIS A 291 -8.97 7.77 0.33
CA HIS A 291 -9.15 9.08 -0.30
C HIS A 291 -8.25 10.10 0.35
N THR A 292 -7.39 10.71 -0.46
CA THR A 292 -6.37 11.64 0.02
C THR A 292 -6.47 12.98 -0.68
N MET A 293 -6.38 14.05 0.10
CA MET A 293 -6.40 15.43 -0.40
C MET A 293 -4.96 15.91 -0.58
N ASN A 294 -4.63 16.43 -1.77
CA ASN A 294 -3.26 16.85 -2.09
C ASN A 294 -2.83 18.15 -1.40
N THR A 295 -3.78 19.06 -1.19
CA THR A 295 -3.47 20.41 -0.72
C THR A 295 -4.43 20.80 0.37
N VAL A 296 -4.02 20.56 1.62
CA VAL A 296 -4.71 21.05 2.81
C VAL A 296 -3.85 22.10 3.49
N GLY A 297 -4.42 23.28 3.70
CA GLY A 297 -3.76 24.38 4.41
C GLY A 297 -3.63 24.09 5.91
N PRO A 298 -2.74 24.81 6.64
CA PRO A 298 -2.58 24.64 8.09
C PRO A 298 -3.87 24.88 8.91
N ASP A 299 -4.81 25.63 8.36
CA ASP A 299 -6.14 25.91 8.93
C ASP A 299 -7.19 24.81 8.61
N GLY A 300 -6.77 23.74 7.93
CA GLY A 300 -7.64 22.65 7.48
C GLY A 300 -8.41 22.96 6.19
N SER A 301 -8.15 24.09 5.53
CA SER A 301 -8.83 24.41 4.27
C SER A 301 -8.30 23.58 3.09
N CYS A 302 -9.21 22.96 2.34
CA CYS A 302 -8.85 22.15 1.16
C CYS A 302 -8.77 23.03 -0.10
N PHE A 303 -7.77 22.75 -0.94
CA PHE A 303 -7.55 23.39 -2.22
C PHE A 303 -7.42 22.33 -3.32
N ASN A 304 -7.99 22.61 -4.49
CA ASN A 304 -7.76 21.79 -5.68
C ASN A 304 -6.99 22.58 -6.75
N HIS A 305 -6.59 21.88 -7.80
CA HIS A 305 -5.87 22.44 -8.94
C HIS A 305 -6.70 23.43 -9.78
N ILE A 306 -8.01 23.51 -9.55
CA ILE A 306 -8.94 24.41 -10.24
C ILE A 306 -9.17 25.70 -9.44
N ASP A 307 -8.75 25.72 -8.16
CA ASP A 307 -8.93 26.84 -7.27
C ASP A 307 -8.02 28.00 -7.68
N LYS A 308 -8.61 29.18 -7.87
CA LYS A 308 -7.88 30.41 -8.21
C LYS A 308 -7.31 31.11 -6.98
N ARG A 309 -7.61 30.62 -5.77
CA ARG A 309 -7.02 31.14 -4.53
C ARG A 309 -5.51 30.87 -4.52
N PRO A 310 -4.71 31.77 -3.91
CA PRO A 310 -3.30 31.49 -3.68
C PRO A 310 -3.16 30.20 -2.88
N ARG A 311 -2.21 29.34 -3.26
CA ARG A 311 -1.90 28.12 -2.51
C ARG A 311 -1.52 28.50 -1.07
N PRO A 312 -1.90 27.70 -0.07
CA PRO A 312 -1.51 27.96 1.30
C PRO A 312 0.00 27.80 1.45
N ASP A 313 0.58 28.56 2.38
CA ASP A 313 1.96 28.33 2.80
C ASP A 313 2.05 26.94 3.46
N ASN A 314 2.96 26.09 2.97
CA ASN A 314 3.22 24.74 3.50
C ASN A 314 1.99 23.79 3.48
N PRO A 315 1.44 23.45 2.29
CA PRO A 315 0.30 22.54 2.17
C PRO A 315 0.65 21.13 2.65
N ARG A 316 -0.35 20.38 3.13
CA ARG A 316 -0.20 18.97 3.50
C ARG A 316 -1.01 18.06 2.59
N HIS A 317 -0.42 16.92 2.28
CA HIS A 317 -1.13 15.74 1.79
C HIS A 317 -1.70 14.99 2.99
N MET A 318 -2.99 14.67 2.96
CA MET A 318 -3.62 14.00 4.10
C MET A 318 -4.87 13.20 3.75
N THR A 319 -5.00 12.05 4.40
CA THR A 319 -6.12 11.13 4.26
C THR A 319 -7.35 11.73 4.90
N ILE A 320 -8.45 11.76 4.14
CA ILE A 320 -9.71 12.31 4.62
C ILE A 320 -10.74 11.23 4.93
N ARG A 321 -10.69 10.08 4.26
CA ARG A 321 -11.68 9.01 4.38
C ARG A 321 -11.19 7.70 3.76
N PHE A 322 -11.78 6.60 4.22
CA PHE A 322 -11.75 5.31 3.54
C PHE A 322 -13.15 4.83 3.16
N ASP A 323 -13.24 4.18 2.00
CA ASP A 323 -14.35 3.32 1.62
C ASP A 323 -13.89 1.87 1.61
N VAL A 324 -14.76 0.94 2.03
CA VAL A 324 -14.44 -0.48 2.12
C VAL A 324 -15.54 -1.23 1.38
N PHE A 325 -15.12 -2.16 0.54
CA PHE A 325 -16.01 -3.04 -0.19
C PHE A 325 -15.62 -4.49 0.05
N LYS A 326 -16.60 -5.36 0.20
CA LYS A 326 -16.39 -6.80 0.30
C LYS A 326 -16.68 -7.45 -1.04
N HIS A 327 -15.77 -8.30 -1.52
CA HIS A 327 -16.00 -9.09 -2.73
C HIS A 327 -17.08 -10.15 -2.47
N ASP A 328 -18.06 -10.22 -3.36
CA ASP A 328 -19.03 -11.31 -3.44
C ASP A 328 -18.61 -12.23 -4.62
N PRO A 329 -18.05 -13.41 -4.35
CA PRO A 329 -17.58 -14.32 -5.39
C PRO A 329 -18.69 -14.86 -6.28
N GLU A 330 -19.92 -14.97 -5.77
CA GLU A 330 -21.07 -15.49 -6.51
C GLU A 330 -21.59 -14.44 -7.49
N LYS A 331 -21.66 -13.19 -7.06
CA LYS A 331 -22.08 -12.06 -7.91
C LYS A 331 -20.96 -11.49 -8.78
N GLY A 332 -19.71 -11.85 -8.49
CA GLY A 332 -18.52 -11.36 -9.20
C GLY A 332 -18.35 -9.84 -9.10
N ARG A 333 -18.66 -9.25 -7.93
CA ARG A 333 -18.55 -7.80 -7.72
C ARG A 333 -18.27 -7.45 -6.27
N PHE A 334 -17.79 -6.22 -6.07
CA PHE A 334 -17.62 -5.64 -4.75
C PHE A 334 -18.93 -5.01 -4.23
N GLU A 335 -19.25 -5.25 -2.97
CA GLU A 335 -20.40 -4.66 -2.26
C GLU A 335 -19.90 -3.70 -1.18
N PHE A 336 -20.45 -2.48 -1.16
CA PHE A 336 -20.05 -1.46 -0.20
C PHE A 336 -20.40 -1.89 1.22
N VAL A 337 -19.42 -1.80 2.12
CA VAL A 337 -19.62 -2.02 3.55
C VAL A 337 -20.03 -0.69 4.17
N ASP A 338 -21.30 -0.55 4.53
CA ASP A 338 -21.73 0.67 5.22
C ASP A 338 -21.03 0.80 6.57
N SER A 339 -20.64 2.03 6.90
CA SER A 339 -20.19 2.48 8.22
C SER A 339 -21.09 2.05 9.38
N SER A 340 -22.42 2.02 9.16
CA SER A 340 -23.38 1.55 10.15
C SER A 340 -23.25 0.04 10.44
N SER A 341 -22.65 -0.71 9.52
CA SER A 341 -22.52 -2.17 9.56
C SER A 341 -21.27 -2.69 10.28
N SER A 342 -20.35 -1.81 10.75
CA SER A 342 -19.06 -2.19 11.37
C SER A 342 -18.09 -2.87 10.38
N LEU A 343 -16.78 -2.85 10.64
CA LEU A 343 -15.81 -3.73 9.96
C LEU A 343 -15.73 -5.11 10.64
N GLY A 344 -16.80 -5.55 11.31
CA GLY A 344 -16.84 -6.83 12.03
C GLY A 344 -15.80 -6.95 13.15
N GLY A 345 -15.33 -5.83 13.71
CA GLY A 345 -14.30 -5.82 14.74
C GLY A 345 -12.88 -6.00 14.22
N LEU A 346 -12.66 -5.87 12.91
CA LEU A 346 -11.35 -5.95 12.28
C LEU A 346 -10.52 -4.68 12.50
N ALA A 347 -9.22 -4.87 12.68
CA ALA A 347 -8.18 -3.87 12.46
C ALA A 347 -7.51 -4.16 11.12
N ILE A 348 -7.58 -3.21 10.18
CA ILE A 348 -7.09 -3.35 8.80
C ILE A 348 -5.79 -2.56 8.65
N PHE A 349 -4.78 -3.11 7.98
CA PHE A 349 -3.46 -2.49 7.80
C PHE A 349 -3.14 -2.26 6.32
N VAL A 350 -3.12 -1.00 5.89
CA VAL A 350 -2.91 -0.56 4.49
C VAL A 350 -1.81 0.50 4.40
N GLY A 351 -1.28 0.73 3.20
CA GLY A 351 0.02 1.39 3.03
C GLY A 351 0.82 0.88 1.82
N GLN A 352 1.93 1.53 1.53
CA GLN A 352 2.72 1.24 0.33
C GLN A 352 3.49 -0.07 0.40
N HIS A 353 3.55 -0.74 -0.75
CA HIS A 353 4.42 -1.88 -1.04
C HIS A 353 4.20 -3.14 -0.19
N HIS A 354 3.41 -3.15 0.88
CA HIS A 354 3.22 -4.34 1.71
C HIS A 354 1.96 -5.14 1.35
N ASP A 355 1.91 -6.36 1.89
CA ASP A 355 0.76 -7.25 1.79
C ASP A 355 -0.30 -6.84 2.81
N ALA A 356 -1.36 -6.17 2.34
CA ALA A 356 -2.36 -5.60 3.22
C ALA A 356 -3.23 -6.68 3.87
N VAL A 357 -3.42 -6.56 5.19
CA VAL A 357 -4.00 -7.61 6.02
C VAL A 357 -5.06 -7.03 6.97
N ALA A 358 -6.09 -7.84 7.24
CA ALA A 358 -7.04 -7.59 8.30
C ALA A 358 -6.87 -8.62 9.42
N ILE A 359 -6.78 -8.14 10.66
CA ILE A 359 -6.71 -8.97 11.87
C ILE A 359 -7.87 -8.66 12.81
N PRO A 360 -8.44 -9.66 13.51
CA PRO A 360 -9.43 -9.39 14.55
C PRO A 360 -8.81 -8.55 15.66
N ALA A 361 -9.39 -7.40 15.99
CA ALA A 361 -8.90 -6.57 17.09
C ALA A 361 -8.97 -7.31 18.44
N THR A 362 -9.87 -8.30 18.58
CA THR A 362 -9.96 -9.16 19.77
C THR A 362 -8.70 -10.01 20.01
N ARG A 363 -7.81 -10.15 19.01
CA ARG A 363 -6.53 -10.84 19.17
C ARG A 363 -5.54 -10.03 20.03
N PHE A 364 -5.63 -8.70 19.97
CA PHE A 364 -4.71 -7.77 20.59
C PHE A 364 -5.48 -6.59 21.20
N PRO A 365 -5.64 -6.52 22.53
CA PRO A 365 -6.39 -5.47 23.21
C PRO A 365 -5.95 -4.03 22.88
N GLU A 366 -4.70 -3.85 22.47
CA GLU A 366 -4.09 -2.58 22.08
C GLU A 366 -4.61 -2.07 20.73
N LEU A 367 -5.18 -2.95 19.90
CA LEU A 367 -5.74 -2.58 18.60
C LEU A 367 -7.16 -2.04 18.75
N LYS A 368 -7.44 -0.97 18.02
CA LYS A 368 -8.77 -0.40 17.93
C LYS A 368 -9.62 -1.24 16.99
N SER A 369 -10.75 -1.72 17.49
CA SER A 369 -11.80 -2.36 16.69
C SER A 369 -12.31 -1.43 15.60
N ASP A 370 -12.73 -2.00 14.48
CA ASP A 370 -13.33 -1.28 13.35
C ASP A 370 -12.48 -0.11 12.83
N SER A 371 -11.17 -0.32 12.78
CA SER A 371 -10.21 0.73 12.45
C SER A 371 -9.28 0.32 11.31
N ILE A 372 -8.84 1.30 10.55
CA ILE A 372 -7.87 1.14 9.45
C ILE A 372 -6.60 1.88 9.85
N TYR A 373 -5.53 1.15 10.04
CA TYR A 373 -4.17 1.63 10.28
C TYR A 373 -3.50 1.83 8.92
N PHE A 374 -3.13 3.07 8.61
CA PHE A 374 -2.61 3.41 7.29
C PHE A 374 -1.25 4.09 7.38
N THR A 375 -0.43 3.89 6.34
CA THR A 375 0.76 4.67 6.07
C THR A 375 0.57 5.49 4.79
N ASP A 376 1.51 6.40 4.51
CA ASP A 376 1.40 7.36 3.42
C ASP A 376 1.30 6.63 2.06
N GLY A 377 0.22 6.86 1.34
CA GLY A 377 -0.06 6.24 0.04
C GLY A 377 0.60 6.96 -1.15
N TYR A 378 1.19 8.15 -0.95
CA TYR A 378 1.59 9.02 -2.05
C TYR A 378 2.87 8.56 -2.76
N LEU A 379 2.76 8.28 -4.06
CA LEU A 379 3.83 7.77 -4.92
C LEU A 379 4.72 8.85 -5.58
N ASN A 380 4.43 10.14 -5.44
CA ASN A 380 5.21 11.21 -6.11
C ASN A 380 6.16 11.92 -5.14
N GLY A 381 7.07 11.18 -4.53
CA GLY A 381 8.39 11.74 -4.24
C GLY A 381 9.34 11.26 -5.33
N PRO A 382 10.45 11.96 -5.61
CA PRO A 382 11.48 11.42 -6.47
C PRO A 382 12.06 10.22 -5.72
N LEU A 383 11.58 9.03 -6.09
CA LEU A 383 12.36 7.82 -5.96
C LEU A 383 13.69 8.15 -6.66
N ASP A 384 14.74 8.23 -5.86
CA ASP A 384 16.12 8.40 -6.32
C ASP A 384 16.57 9.83 -6.64
N GLY A 385 16.36 10.80 -5.74
CA GLY A 385 17.25 11.98 -5.63
C GLY A 385 17.50 12.80 -6.91
N TYR A 386 16.66 12.65 -7.92
CA TYR A 386 16.72 13.43 -9.15
C TYR A 386 15.89 14.68 -8.89
N GLU A 387 16.58 15.77 -8.63
CA GLU A 387 15.98 17.10 -8.72
C GLU A 387 15.43 17.26 -10.14
N SER A 388 14.11 17.36 -10.27
CA SER A 388 13.53 17.81 -11.54
C SER A 388 13.88 19.30 -11.69
N ASP A 389 14.55 19.67 -12.79
CA ASP A 389 14.87 21.07 -13.14
C ASP A 389 13.62 21.96 -13.40
N ASP A 390 12.41 21.46 -13.16
CA ASP A 390 11.19 22.25 -13.29
C ASP A 390 10.98 23.08 -12.02
N GLU A 391 11.49 24.31 -12.01
CA GLU A 391 11.29 25.35 -10.98
C GLU A 391 9.81 25.61 -10.62
N ARG A 392 8.85 25.01 -11.33
CA ARG A 392 7.41 25.11 -11.03
C ARG A 392 6.88 24.04 -10.08
N VAL A 393 7.66 23.00 -9.77
CA VAL A 393 7.35 22.01 -8.74
C VAL A 393 8.12 22.37 -7.47
N GLY A 394 7.65 23.40 -6.77
CA GLY A 394 8.28 23.83 -5.52
C GLY A 394 8.31 22.72 -4.47
N ASP A 395 9.52 22.43 -3.96
CA ASP A 395 9.83 21.69 -2.73
C ASP A 395 8.95 20.45 -2.45
N GLU A 396 9.27 19.31 -3.08
CA GLU A 396 8.72 17.98 -2.77
C GLU A 396 9.19 17.44 -1.38
N LYS A 397 8.83 18.13 -0.29
CA LYS A 397 9.15 17.77 1.11
C LYS A 397 8.01 17.07 1.86
N PHE A 398 7.05 16.48 1.15
CA PHE A 398 5.75 16.11 1.72
C PHE A 398 5.47 14.61 1.83
N SER A 399 6.34 13.73 1.33
CA SER A 399 6.16 12.27 1.43
C SER A 399 6.41 11.74 2.85
N GLY A 400 5.66 10.72 3.25
CA GLY A 400 5.85 9.97 4.50
C GLY A 400 5.19 10.57 5.74
N ARG A 401 4.26 11.52 5.58
CA ARG A 401 3.63 12.26 6.69
C ARG A 401 2.17 11.92 6.90
N ASP A 402 1.51 11.30 5.92
CA ASP A 402 0.10 10.92 6.02
C ASP A 402 -0.06 9.52 6.64
N ILE A 403 0.01 9.45 7.97
CA ILE A 403 -0.02 8.18 8.72
C ILE A 403 -0.96 8.32 9.92
N GLY A 404 -1.83 7.34 10.14
CA GLY A 404 -2.78 7.42 11.23
C GLY A 404 -3.65 6.19 11.39
N ILE A 405 -4.69 6.38 12.22
CA ILE A 405 -5.73 5.37 12.45
C ILE A 405 -7.06 6.00 12.07
N TYR A 406 -7.73 5.42 11.07
CA TYR A 406 -9.07 5.80 10.69
C TYR A 406 -10.09 4.94 11.42
N ASN A 407 -10.96 5.55 12.24
CA ASN A 407 -12.10 4.86 12.81
C ASN A 407 -13.22 4.78 11.77
N TYR A 408 -13.58 3.57 11.37
CA TYR A 408 -14.50 3.36 10.26
C TYR A 408 -15.96 3.71 10.59
N LYS A 409 -16.35 3.61 11.86
CA LYS A 409 -17.71 3.95 12.33
C LYS A 409 -17.87 5.45 12.47
N ASP A 410 -16.94 6.09 13.18
CA ASP A 410 -17.00 7.51 13.52
C ASP A 410 -16.50 8.40 12.37
N LYS A 411 -15.86 7.81 11.36
CA LYS A 411 -15.29 8.49 10.19
C LYS A 411 -14.24 9.53 10.55
N THR A 412 -13.50 9.28 11.62
CA THR A 412 -12.45 10.17 12.13
C THR A 412 -11.07 9.60 11.89
N VAL A 413 -10.10 10.47 11.59
CA VAL A 413 -8.68 10.16 11.55
C VAL A 413 -8.07 10.58 12.89
N SER A 414 -7.40 9.66 13.57
CA SER A 414 -6.53 9.95 14.72
C SER A 414 -5.07 10.01 14.26
N GLU A 415 -4.30 10.93 14.83
CA GLU A 415 -2.85 11.02 14.58
C GLU A 415 -2.09 9.76 15.01
N CYS A 416 -0.91 9.61 14.42
CA CYS A 416 -0.10 8.41 14.36
C CYS A 416 0.24 7.77 15.72
N TYR A 417 0.37 6.45 15.72
CA TYR A 417 0.64 5.59 16.87
C TYR A 417 2.14 5.46 17.21
N TYR A 418 3.04 6.26 16.61
CA TYR A 418 4.46 6.35 17.00
C TYR A 418 4.91 7.80 17.23
N PRO A 419 5.93 8.06 18.08
CA PRO A 419 6.35 9.42 18.41
C PRO A 419 6.85 10.22 17.19
N TRP A 420 6.21 11.34 16.89
CA TRP A 420 6.51 12.22 15.75
C TRP A 420 7.97 12.70 15.72
N ASP A 421 8.59 12.84 16.90
CA ASP A 421 9.98 13.27 17.05
C ASP A 421 10.99 12.32 16.37
N ILE A 422 10.61 11.07 16.10
CA ILE A 422 11.47 10.03 15.51
C ILE A 422 11.62 10.20 13.98
N VAL A 423 10.66 10.86 13.31
CA VAL A 423 10.55 10.86 11.83
C VAL A 423 10.46 12.26 11.23
N LYS A 424 10.51 13.31 12.05
CA LYS A 424 10.31 14.72 11.68
C LYS A 424 11.05 15.20 10.42
N ASP A 425 12.23 14.63 10.13
CA ASP A 425 13.12 15.02 9.02
C ASP A 425 13.35 13.92 7.97
N LYS A 426 12.56 12.84 7.97
CA LYS A 426 12.78 11.67 7.10
C LYS A 426 11.74 11.60 5.98
N LEU A 427 12.21 11.32 4.76
CA LEU A 427 11.44 11.38 3.50
C LEU A 427 10.84 10.03 3.06
N THR A 428 11.21 8.92 3.72
CA THR A 428 10.74 7.58 3.34
C THR A 428 9.50 7.19 4.14
N THR A 429 8.52 6.60 3.48
CA THR A 429 7.30 6.13 4.13
C THR A 429 7.58 4.87 4.95
N PRO A 430 7.13 4.80 6.22
CA PRO A 430 7.17 3.56 6.98
C PRO A 430 6.36 2.43 6.33
N ILE A 431 6.81 1.19 6.50
CA ILE A 431 6.19 0.01 5.88
C ILE A 431 5.73 -0.95 6.97
N TRP A 432 4.54 -1.53 6.81
CA TRP A 432 4.04 -2.53 7.74
C TRP A 432 4.85 -3.82 7.67
N PHE A 433 5.19 -4.37 8.83
CA PHE A 433 5.93 -5.61 8.98
C PHE A 433 5.19 -6.53 9.96
N PHE A 434 4.96 -7.77 9.55
CA PHE A 434 4.28 -8.77 10.35
C PHE A 434 5.26 -9.91 10.66
N PRO A 435 5.96 -9.87 11.81
CA PRO A 435 6.93 -10.90 12.16
C PRO A 435 6.28 -12.28 12.23
N SER A 436 6.95 -13.26 11.63
CA SER A 436 6.64 -14.69 11.73
C SER A 436 7.67 -15.34 12.67
N GLY A 437 7.19 -16.11 13.65
CA GLY A 437 8.03 -16.76 14.67
C GLY A 437 8.00 -16.11 16.06
N LYS A 438 8.50 -16.84 17.07
CA LYS A 438 8.74 -16.31 18.42
C LYS A 438 10.03 -15.49 18.39
N ILE A 439 9.97 -14.26 18.90
CA ILE A 439 11.12 -13.36 19.07
C ILE A 439 11.98 -13.83 20.24
#